data_AF-A0A2V7BM45-F1
#
_entry.id   AF-A0A2V7BM45-F1
#
_cell.length_a   1.000
_cell.length_b   1.000
_cell.length_c   1.000
_cell.angle_alpha   90.00
_cell.angle_beta   90.00
_cell.angle_gamma   90.00
#
_symmetry.space_group_name_H-M   'P 1'
#
loop_
_entity.id
_entity.type
_entity.pdbx_description
1 polymer ?
#
loop_
_entity_poly.entity_id
_entity_poly.type
_entity_poly.pdbx_seq_one_letter_code
_entity_poly.pdbx_strand_id
1 'polypeptide(L)'
;MQSFPKALLADVIANFVMAYVLVHAAHYAGAANAGQGAAVGFFNWLGFVAVATLFSVTFEKRPLGLWVINNGFHLVGLVIMGIIVTVWK
;
A
#
# COMPACT_ATOMS: atom_id res chain seq x y z
N MET A 1 -9.24 24.24 0.95
CA MET A 1 -7.99 23.65 1.47
C MET A 1 -8.32 23.02 2.81
N GLN A 2 -8.22 21.69 2.96
CA GLN A 2 -8.45 21.07 4.28
C GLN A 2 -7.37 21.54 5.26
N SER A 3 -7.71 21.68 6.55
CA SER A 3 -6.72 22.01 7.57
C SER A 3 -5.78 20.81 7.78
N PHE A 4 -4.48 21.07 7.97
CA PHE A 4 -3.44 20.05 8.11
C PHE A 4 -3.78 18.94 9.12
N PRO A 5 -4.38 19.21 10.31
CA PRO A 5 -4.77 18.16 11.24
C PRO A 5 -5.85 17.22 10.69
N LYS A 6 -6.78 17.73 9.87
CA LYS A 6 -7.86 16.90 9.29
C LYS A 6 -7.30 15.93 8.24
N ALA A 7 -6.31 16.36 7.46
CA ALA A 7 -5.64 15.49 6.49
C ALA A 7 -4.88 14.35 7.17
N LEU A 8 -4.11 14.65 8.23
CA LEU A 8 -3.39 13.63 9.00
C LEU A 8 -4.33 12.60 9.62
N LEU A 9 -5.46 13.04 10.19
CA LEU A 9 -6.46 12.13 10.76
C LEU A 9 -7.06 11.22 9.68
N ALA A 10 -7.37 11.78 8.50
CA ALA A 10 -7.86 10.99 7.38
C ALA A 10 -6.84 9.93 6.93
N ASP A 11 -5.57 10.30 6.81
CA ASP A 11 -4.49 9.38 6.44
C ASP A 11 -4.30 8.26 7.47
N VAL A 12 -4.36 8.58 8.77
CA VAL A 12 -4.26 7.56 9.83
C VAL A 12 -5.40 6.55 9.68
N ILE A 13 -6.64 7.03 9.56
CA ILE A 13 -7.82 6.15 9.39
C ILE A 13 -7.69 5.31 8.12
N ALA A 14 -7.30 5.90 6.99
CA ALA A 14 -7.13 5.20 5.73
C ALA A 14 -6.06 4.09 5.84
N ASN A 15 -4.94 4.34 6.54
CA ASN A 15 -3.91 3.33 6.74
C ASN A 15 -4.37 2.20 7.69
N PHE A 16 -5.19 2.48 8.70
CA PHE A 16 -5.80 1.42 9.51
C PHE A 16 -6.73 0.52 8.69
N VAL A 17 -7.56 1.12 7.82
CA VAL A 17 -8.41 0.37 6.89
C VAL A 17 -7.56 -0.47 5.95
N MET A 18 -6.47 0.10 5.40
CA MET A 18 -5.54 -0.64 4.54
C MET A 18 -4.92 -1.84 5.26
N ALA A 19 -4.44 -1.65 6.49
CA ALA A 19 -3.87 -2.73 7.29
C ALA A 19 -4.90 -3.83 7.59
N TYR A 20 -6.15 -3.47 7.90
CA TYR A 20 -7.24 -4.43 8.09
C TYR A 20 -7.52 -5.26 6.82
N VAL A 21 -7.52 -4.63 5.65
CA VAL A 21 -7.68 -5.33 4.37
C VAL A 21 -6.48 -6.26 4.11
N LEU A 22 -5.26 -5.82 4.44
CA LEU A 22 -4.05 -6.66 4.33
C LEU A 22 -4.08 -7.90 5.23
N VAL A 23 -4.70 -7.84 6.41
CA VAL A 23 -4.92 -9.04 7.25
C VAL A 23 -5.73 -10.09 6.50
N HIS A 24 -6.79 -9.68 5.80
CA HIS A 24 -7.63 -10.59 5.03
C HIS A 24 -6.87 -11.14 3.82
N ALA A 25 -6.12 -10.28 3.12
CA ALA A 25 -5.27 -10.71 2.01
C ALA A 25 -4.22 -11.74 2.46
N ALA A 26 -3.57 -11.51 3.61
CA ALA A 26 -2.61 -12.43 4.20
C ALA A 26 -3.27 -13.77 4.59
N HIS A 27 -4.45 -13.72 5.20
CA HIS A 27 -5.21 -14.92 5.57
C HIS A 27 -5.63 -15.74 4.34
N TYR A 28 -6.17 -15.10 3.30
CA TYR A 28 -6.57 -15.77 2.05
C TYR A 28 -5.37 -16.33 1.27
N ALA A 29 -4.21 -15.65 1.35
CA ALA A 29 -2.97 -16.13 0.75
C ALA A 29 -2.30 -17.26 1.57
N GLY A 30 -2.80 -17.56 2.78
CA GLY A 30 -2.16 -18.51 3.69
C GLY A 30 -0.77 -18.06 4.16
N ALA A 31 -0.55 -16.76 4.27
CA ALA A 31 0.74 -16.20 4.70
C ALA A 31 0.95 -16.48 6.21
N ALA A 32 2.09 -17.08 6.53
CA ALA A 32 2.43 -17.53 7.89
C ALA A 32 3.81 -17.03 8.37
N ASN A 33 4.60 -16.39 7.51
CA ASN A 33 5.91 -15.83 7.84
C ASN A 33 6.13 -14.46 7.21
N ALA A 34 7.17 -13.76 7.67
CA ALA A 34 7.51 -12.41 7.21
C ALA A 34 7.70 -12.32 5.69
N GLY A 35 8.34 -13.32 5.07
CA GLY A 35 8.56 -13.33 3.62
C GLY A 35 7.25 -13.41 2.82
N GLN A 36 6.31 -14.24 3.29
CA GLN A 36 4.97 -14.33 2.70
C GLN A 36 4.18 -13.04 2.93
N GLY A 37 4.26 -12.43 4.12
CA GLY A 37 3.65 -11.13 4.39
C GLY A 37 4.19 -10.00 3.50
N ALA A 38 5.51 -9.98 3.26
CA ALA A 38 6.14 -9.05 2.33
C ALA A 38 5.63 -9.27 0.89
N ALA A 39 5.49 -10.53 0.46
CA ALA A 39 4.96 -10.88 -0.85
C ALA A 39 3.49 -10.43 -0.99
N VAL A 40 2.66 -10.63 0.02
CA VAL A 40 1.27 -10.14 0.04
C VAL A 40 1.24 -8.63 -0.15
N GLY A 41 2.03 -7.88 0.62
CA GLY A 41 2.14 -6.42 0.47
C GLY A 41 2.59 -6.00 -0.94
N PHE A 42 3.61 -6.66 -1.48
CA PHE A 42 4.12 -6.41 -2.83
C PHE A 42 3.08 -6.66 -3.92
N PHE A 43 2.39 -7.79 -3.90
CA PHE A 43 1.40 -8.12 -4.93
C PHE A 43 0.15 -7.22 -4.84
N ASN A 44 -0.28 -6.85 -3.63
CA ASN A 44 -1.36 -5.87 -3.46
C ASN A 44 -0.95 -4.49 -3.97
N TRP A 45 0.29 -4.06 -3.73
CA TRP A 45 0.83 -2.83 -4.32
C TRP A 45 0.81 -2.90 -5.85
N LEU A 46 1.33 -3.99 -6.42
CA LEU A 46 1.46 -4.13 -7.87
C LEU A 46 0.10 -4.06 -8.56
N GLY A 47 -0.88 -4.83 -8.08
CA GLY A 47 -2.20 -4.94 -8.69
C GLY A 47 -3.10 -3.72 -8.45
N PHE A 48 -3.07 -3.15 -7.25
CA PHE A 48 -4.06 -2.15 -6.83
C PHE A 48 -3.53 -0.73 -6.69
N VAL A 49 -2.20 -0.53 -6.77
CA VAL A 49 -1.60 0.81 -6.64
C VAL A 49 -0.77 1.14 -7.87
N ALA A 50 0.24 0.33 -8.19
CA ALA A 50 1.14 0.60 -9.32
C ALA A 50 0.36 0.59 -10.65
N VAL A 51 -0.30 -0.52 -10.98
CA VAL A 51 -1.09 -0.62 -12.22
C VAL A 51 -2.24 0.37 -12.23
N ALA A 52 -2.93 0.54 -11.10
CA ALA A 52 -4.08 1.43 -10.98
C ALA A 52 -3.75 2.92 -11.17
N THR A 53 -2.51 3.34 -10.91
CA THR A 53 -2.07 4.74 -11.06
C THR A 53 -1.18 4.98 -12.28
N LEU A 54 -0.79 3.92 -13.00
CA LEU A 54 0.10 4.00 -14.16
C LEU A 54 -0.48 4.91 -15.26
N PHE A 55 -1.81 5.02 -15.33
CA PHE A 55 -2.49 5.90 -16.28
C PHE A 55 -2.05 7.37 -16.15
N SER A 56 -1.64 7.81 -14.97
CA SER A 56 -1.15 9.17 -14.74
C SER A 56 0.15 9.47 -15.49
N VAL A 57 0.97 8.45 -15.77
CA VAL A 57 2.18 8.61 -16.58
C VAL A 57 1.85 8.46 -18.06
N THR A 58 1.03 7.46 -18.43
CA THR A 58 0.79 7.14 -19.84
C THR A 58 -0.14 8.13 -20.52
N PHE A 59 -1.26 8.47 -19.86
CA PHE A 59 -2.30 9.34 -20.40
C PHE A 59 -2.13 10.79 -19.95
N GLU A 60 -1.93 11.04 -18.65
CA GLU A 60 -1.79 12.41 -18.14
C GLU A 60 -0.37 12.98 -18.35
N LYS A 61 0.57 12.17 -18.86
CA LYS A 61 1.96 12.56 -19.13
C LYS A 61 2.66 13.15 -17.91
N ARG A 62 2.28 12.72 -16.69
CA ARG A 62 2.99 13.14 -15.47
C ARG A 62 4.43 12.61 -15.49
N PRO A 63 5.38 13.32 -14.88
CA PRO A 63 6.75 12.87 -14.79
C PRO A 63 6.85 11.49 -14.13
N LEU A 64 7.52 10.54 -14.78
CA LEU A 64 7.72 9.19 -14.25
C LEU A 64 8.39 9.21 -12.88
N GLY A 65 9.33 10.12 -12.65
CA GLY A 65 10.00 10.28 -11.35
C GLY A 65 9.02 10.59 -10.21
N LEU A 66 8.00 11.42 -10.46
CA LEU A 66 6.96 11.72 -9.47
C LEU A 66 6.11 10.49 -9.17
N TRP A 67 5.76 9.73 -10.20
CA TRP A 67 5.01 8.48 -10.05
C TRP A 67 5.81 7.46 -9.23
N VAL A 68 7.11 7.32 -9.49
CA VAL A 68 8.00 6.40 -8.75
C VAL A 68 8.10 6.80 -7.29
N ILE A 69 8.27 8.09 -6.98
CA ILE A 69 8.34 8.57 -5.58
C ILE A 69 7.03 8.27 -4.85
N ASN A 70 5.90 8.65 -5.44
CA ASN A 70 4.61 8.49 -4.79
C ASN A 70 4.22 7.01 -4.62
N ASN A 71 4.37 6.20 -5.67
CA ASN A 71 4.04 4.78 -5.62
C ASN A 71 5.08 3.96 -4.87
N GLY A 72 6.34 4.36 -4.88
CA GLY A 72 7.42 3.72 -4.13
C GLY A 72 7.23 3.85 -2.63
N PHE A 73 6.76 5.01 -2.14
CA PHE A 73 6.35 5.17 -0.75
C PHE A 73 5.24 4.17 -0.36
N HIS A 74 4.21 4.03 -1.20
CA HIS A 74 3.14 3.04 -0.96
C HIS A 74 3.65 1.60 -1.00
N LEU A 75 4.61 1.27 -1.88
CA LEU A 75 5.22 -0.06 -1.91
C LEU A 75 5.87 -0.39 -0.57
N VAL A 76 6.73 0.50 -0.08
CA VAL A 76 7.43 0.29 1.20
C VAL A 76 6.41 0.17 2.34
N GLY A 77 5.40 1.04 2.37
CA GLY A 77 4.33 0.98 3.36
C GLY A 77 3.58 -0.36 3.35
N LEU A 78 3.13 -0.82 2.18
CA LEU A 78 2.38 -2.07 2.05
C LEU A 78 3.21 -3.31 2.37
N VAL A 79 4.49 -3.33 2.00
CA VAL A 79 5.41 -4.42 2.36
C VAL A 79 5.61 -4.50 3.86
N ILE A 80 5.88 -3.36 4.53
CA ILE A 80 6.05 -3.32 5.98
C ILE A 80 4.75 -3.73 6.69
N MET A 81 3.60 -3.19 6.26
CA MET A 81 2.30 -3.57 6.81
C MET A 81 2.03 -5.06 6.62
N GLY A 82 2.28 -5.61 5.43
CA GLY A 82 2.11 -7.03 5.12
C GLY A 82 2.95 -7.95 6.01
N ILE A 83 4.21 -7.57 6.27
CA ILE A 83 5.08 -8.27 7.24
C ILE A 83 4.47 -8.22 8.64
N ILE A 84 4.09 -7.02 9.12
CA ILE A 84 3.56 -6.82 10.47
C ILE A 84 2.29 -7.66 10.68
N VAL A 85 1.30 -7.54 9.81
CA VAL A 85 0.01 -8.24 9.99
C VAL A 85 0.12 -9.76 9.89
N THR A 86 1.17 -10.27 9.24
CA THR A 86 1.40 -11.71 9.09
C THR A 86 2.19 -12.29 10.27
N VAL A 87 3.14 -11.53 10.81
CA VAL A 87 4.00 -11.98 11.93
C VAL A 87 3.30 -11.76 13.27
N TRP A 88 2.43 -10.76 13.37
CA TRP A 88 1.69 -10.45 14.58
C TRP A 88 0.61 -11.51 14.84
N LYS A 89 0.76 -12.23 15.96
CA LYS A 89 -0.22 -13.17 16.50
C LYS A 89 -1.03 -12.54 17.63
#